data_AF-A0A4T0B7P2-F1
#
_entry.id   AF-A0A4T0B7P2-F1
#
_cell.length_a   1.000
_cell.length_b   1.000
_cell.length_c   1.000
_cell.angle_alpha   90.00
_cell.angle_beta   90.00
_cell.angle_gamma   90.00
#
_symmetry.space_group_name_H-M   'P 1'
#
loop_
_entity.id
_entity.type
_entity.pdbx_description
1 polymer ?
#
loop_
_entity_poly.entity_id
_entity_poly.type
_entity_poly.pdbx_seq_one_letter_code
_entity_poly.pdbx_strand_id
1 'polypeptide(L)'
;MMLRQIKPKNARSKRALEKKAPQLHENSKMTLFLRYTSCSEIIQLAMTDLHALKRPLAQKFTKKNDIHPFEDPSSLEFFAEKNDCSLMVFGSHSKKRPHTITLCRFFDFKVLEMLELHVDVDTFRTISQFKSAKARVGLKPLVSFSGTAFDSPVANTYTMAKSLLLDFFKGEDTNNVDVEGLQYMVHISVAEEEDAQP
;
A
#
# COMPACT_ATOMS: atom_id res chain seq x y z
N MET A 1 16.59 -17.10 -18.48
CA MET A 1 17.87 -16.37 -18.41
C MET A 1 18.35 -16.38 -16.98
N MET A 2 19.57 -16.85 -16.69
CA MET A 2 20.17 -16.64 -15.36
C MET A 2 20.33 -15.13 -15.16
N LEU A 3 19.59 -14.55 -14.20
CA LEU A 3 19.79 -13.17 -13.76
C LEU A 3 21.26 -13.01 -13.35
N ARG A 4 21.91 -11.97 -13.85
CA ARG A 4 23.32 -11.68 -13.59
C ARG A 4 23.55 -11.56 -12.08
N GLN A 5 24.13 -12.58 -11.47
CA GLN A 5 24.42 -12.60 -10.04
C GLN A 5 25.42 -11.49 -9.70
N ILE A 6 24.97 -10.49 -8.94
CA ILE A 6 25.82 -9.40 -8.47
C ILE A 6 26.73 -9.95 -7.37
N LYS A 7 28.02 -10.09 -7.66
CA LYS A 7 29.00 -10.52 -6.66
C LYS A 7 29.16 -9.42 -5.59
N PRO A 8 28.85 -9.68 -4.31
CA PRO A 8 28.99 -8.68 -3.26
C PRO A 8 30.45 -8.28 -3.07
N LYS A 9 30.70 -6.98 -2.86
CA LYS A 9 32.05 -6.44 -2.64
C LYS A 9 32.52 -6.62 -1.18
N ASN A 10 31.58 -6.66 -0.23
CA ASN A 10 31.87 -6.78 1.20
C ASN A 10 30.72 -7.49 1.96
N ALA A 11 30.97 -7.85 3.22
CA ALA A 11 30.00 -8.56 4.07
C ALA A 11 28.66 -7.81 4.24
N ARG A 12 28.69 -6.47 4.30
CA ARG A 12 27.46 -5.64 4.38
C ARG A 12 26.60 -5.80 3.13
N SER A 13 27.22 -5.71 1.95
CA SER A 13 26.52 -5.90 0.67
C SER A 13 26.01 -7.33 0.49
N LYS A 14 26.75 -8.34 0.98
CA LYS A 14 26.33 -9.73 0.97
C LYS A 14 25.05 -9.93 1.79
N ARG A 15 25.01 -9.44 3.03
CA ARG A 15 23.81 -9.51 3.89
C ARG A 15 22.60 -8.81 3.29
N ALA A 16 22.80 -7.67 2.62
CA ALA A 16 21.71 -6.96 1.95
C ALA A 16 21.14 -7.76 0.77
N LEU A 17 21.99 -8.39 -0.03
CA LEU A 17 21.56 -9.26 -1.13
C LEU A 17 20.86 -10.53 -0.63
N GLU A 18 21.38 -11.14 0.44
CA GLU A 18 20.76 -12.32 1.07
C GLU A 18 19.39 -11.99 1.66
N LYS A 19 19.23 -10.82 2.30
CA LYS A 19 17.93 -10.38 2.83
C LYS A 19 16.88 -10.18 1.73
N LYS A 20 17.32 -9.67 0.57
CA LYS A 20 16.47 -9.41 -0.59
C LYS A 20 16.17 -10.67 -1.43
N ALA A 21 16.98 -11.72 -1.30
CA ALA A 21 16.76 -12.96 -2.04
C ALA A 21 15.44 -13.64 -1.61
N PRO A 22 14.81 -14.45 -2.48
CA PRO A 22 13.62 -15.22 -2.12
C PRO A 22 13.86 -16.10 -0.89
N GLN A 23 12.87 -16.16 0.00
CA GLN A 23 12.94 -16.90 1.26
C GLN A 23 11.73 -17.82 1.38
N LEU A 24 11.88 -18.96 2.07
CA LEU A 24 10.75 -19.86 2.36
C LEU A 24 9.71 -19.18 3.27
N HIS A 25 10.20 -18.41 4.24
CA HIS A 25 9.38 -17.55 5.09
C HIS A 25 9.65 -16.11 4.67
N GLU A 26 8.65 -15.48 4.04
CA GLU A 26 8.79 -14.12 3.53
C GLU A 26 8.93 -13.08 4.65
N ASN A 27 9.67 -12.02 4.37
CA ASN A 27 9.70 -10.84 5.23
C ASN A 27 8.39 -10.06 5.10
N SER A 28 8.12 -9.20 6.09
CA SER A 28 7.04 -8.23 5.98
C SER A 28 7.22 -7.28 4.81
N LYS A 29 6.11 -7.01 4.11
CA LYS A 29 6.11 -6.21 2.89
C LYS A 29 6.37 -4.74 3.17
N MET A 30 7.48 -4.23 2.64
CA MET A 30 7.83 -2.82 2.65
C MET A 30 6.98 -2.05 1.62
N THR A 31 6.48 -0.88 2.04
CA THR A 31 5.67 -0.01 1.18
C THR A 31 6.42 1.27 0.81
N LEU A 32 6.53 1.57 -0.48
CA LEU A 32 7.10 2.83 -0.96
C LEU A 32 6.01 3.87 -1.26
N PHE A 33 6.17 5.09 -0.78
CA PHE A 33 5.27 6.20 -1.06
C PHE A 33 5.92 7.18 -2.04
N LEU A 34 5.28 7.37 -3.19
CA LEU A 34 5.70 8.24 -4.28
C LEU A 34 4.59 9.23 -4.64
N ARG A 35 4.98 10.42 -5.13
CA ARG A 35 4.01 11.40 -5.65
C ARG A 35 4.34 11.80 -7.08
N TYR A 36 3.28 12.00 -7.86
CA TYR A 36 3.35 12.56 -9.20
C TYR A 36 3.75 14.04 -9.18
N THR A 37 4.03 14.61 -10.36
CA THR A 37 4.32 16.04 -10.52
C THR A 37 3.16 16.93 -10.06
N SER A 38 1.92 16.53 -10.40
CA SER A 38 0.67 17.08 -9.86
C SER A 38 0.11 16.15 -8.77
N CYS A 39 0.16 16.60 -7.53
CA CYS A 39 -0.42 15.91 -6.39
C CYS A 39 -1.07 16.94 -5.45
N SER A 40 -2.38 16.85 -5.29
CA SER A 40 -3.14 17.78 -4.44
C SER A 40 -2.74 17.67 -2.97
N GLU A 41 -2.93 18.73 -2.19
CA GLU A 41 -2.69 18.74 -0.75
C GLU A 41 -3.47 17.62 -0.01
N ILE A 42 -4.74 17.41 -0.36
CA ILE A 42 -5.59 16.34 0.21
C ILE A 42 -4.91 14.98 0.10
N ILE A 43 -4.38 14.64 -1.09
CA ILE A 43 -3.67 13.36 -1.30
C ILE A 43 -2.36 13.32 -0.54
N GLN A 44 -1.64 14.43 -0.43
CA GLN A 44 -0.41 14.47 0.35
C GLN A 44 -0.67 14.26 1.85
N LEU A 45 -1.80 14.78 2.36
CA LEU A 45 -2.26 14.54 3.74
C LEU A 45 -2.66 13.07 3.91
N ALA A 46 -3.49 12.52 3.01
CA ALA A 46 -3.90 11.10 3.05
C ALA A 46 -2.69 10.15 3.03
N MET A 47 -1.73 10.40 2.13
CA MET A 47 -0.48 9.63 2.07
C MET A 47 0.39 9.79 3.32
N THR A 48 0.32 10.92 4.01
CA THR A 48 1.05 11.14 5.27
C THR A 48 0.47 10.29 6.38
N ASP A 49 -0.86 10.24 6.49
CA ASP A 49 -1.57 9.42 7.47
C ASP A 49 -1.39 7.92 7.17
N LEU A 50 -1.55 7.49 5.91
CA LEU A 50 -1.29 6.10 5.49
C LEU A 50 0.16 5.68 5.77
N HIS A 51 1.13 6.56 5.49
CA HIS A 51 2.52 6.29 5.82
C HIS A 51 2.72 6.17 7.34
N ALA A 52 2.10 7.02 8.14
CA ALA A 52 2.20 6.96 9.60
C ALA A 52 1.69 5.63 10.16
N LEU A 53 0.56 5.11 9.63
CA LEU A 53 0.00 3.81 9.98
C LEU A 53 0.89 2.65 9.54
N LYS A 54 1.58 2.78 8.41
CA LYS A 54 2.40 1.70 7.84
C LYS A 54 3.81 1.61 8.44
N ARG A 55 4.25 2.60 9.23
CA ARG A 55 5.56 2.55 9.92
C ARG A 55 5.62 1.37 10.91
N PRO A 56 6.75 0.63 10.97
CA PRO A 56 8.04 0.91 10.31
C PRO A 56 8.17 0.33 8.89
N LEU A 57 7.18 -0.38 8.37
CA LEU A 57 7.19 -1.07 7.07
C LEU A 57 6.93 -0.13 5.87
N ALA A 58 7.43 1.10 5.95
CA ALA A 58 7.17 2.15 4.96
C ALA A 58 8.41 3.02 4.71
N GLN A 59 8.56 3.44 3.46
CA GLN A 59 9.53 4.45 3.01
C GLN A 59 8.78 5.51 2.21
N LYS A 60 9.11 6.79 2.39
CA LYS A 60 8.45 7.89 1.67
C LYS A 60 9.46 8.78 0.98
N PHE A 61 9.27 8.98 -0.33
CA PHE A 61 10.04 9.94 -1.09
C PHE A 61 9.33 11.28 -1.16
N THR A 62 10.12 12.35 -1.11
CA THR A 62 9.64 13.73 -1.20
C THR A 62 9.73 14.29 -2.62
N LYS A 63 10.62 13.75 -3.45
CA LYS A 63 10.77 14.17 -4.84
C LYS A 63 9.53 13.82 -5.67
N LYS A 64 9.15 14.71 -6.57
CA LYS A 64 8.10 14.49 -7.56
C LYS A 64 8.62 13.58 -8.67
N ASN A 65 7.76 12.70 -9.18
CA ASN A 65 8.12 11.75 -10.24
C ASN A 65 7.12 11.90 -11.38
N ASP A 66 7.62 11.96 -12.61
CA ASP A 66 6.80 12.05 -13.81
C ASP A 66 6.56 10.63 -14.35
N ILE A 67 5.57 9.94 -13.79
CA ILE A 67 5.28 8.53 -14.07
C ILE A 67 3.79 8.38 -14.33
N HIS A 68 3.47 7.63 -15.38
CA HIS A 68 2.11 7.24 -15.76
C HIS A 68 1.96 5.72 -15.59
N PRO A 69 1.54 5.23 -14.40
CA PRO A 69 1.59 3.80 -14.06
C PRO A 69 0.89 2.87 -15.06
N PHE A 70 -0.22 3.32 -15.63
CA PHE A 70 -1.05 2.55 -16.57
C PHE A 70 -0.59 2.68 -18.03
N GLU A 71 0.38 3.53 -18.32
CA GLU A 71 1.00 3.65 -19.66
C GLU A 71 2.32 2.89 -19.69
N ASP A 72 3.17 3.08 -18.69
CA ASP A 72 4.42 2.35 -18.51
C ASP A 72 4.75 2.12 -17.02
N PRO A 73 4.73 0.86 -16.54
CA PRO A 73 5.06 0.54 -15.16
C PRO A 73 6.56 0.45 -14.88
N SER A 74 7.43 0.51 -15.90
CA SER A 74 8.88 0.23 -15.78
C SER A 74 9.57 1.06 -14.70
N SER A 75 9.16 2.32 -14.53
CA SER A 75 9.67 3.19 -13.46
C SER A 75 9.26 2.69 -12.07
N LEU A 76 8.02 2.22 -11.90
CA LEU A 76 7.56 1.67 -10.62
C LEU A 76 8.28 0.37 -10.28
N GLU A 77 8.47 -0.50 -11.27
CA GLU A 77 9.24 -1.75 -11.12
C GLU A 77 10.69 -1.46 -10.72
N PHE A 78 11.33 -0.48 -11.36
CA PHE A 78 12.66 -0.02 -10.98
C PHE A 78 12.70 0.47 -9.52
N PHE A 79 11.71 1.26 -9.09
CA PHE A 79 11.63 1.72 -7.70
C PHE A 79 11.39 0.58 -6.72
N ALA A 80 10.54 -0.39 -7.06
CA ALA A 80 10.28 -1.58 -6.26
C ALA A 80 11.56 -2.39 -6.07
N GLU A 81 12.28 -2.68 -7.16
CA GLU A 81 13.54 -3.42 -7.12
C GLU A 81 14.61 -2.64 -6.34
N LYS A 82 14.74 -1.33 -6.60
CA LYS A 82 15.82 -0.53 -6.02
C LYS A 82 15.66 -0.36 -4.50
N ASN A 83 14.43 -0.29 -4.01
CA ASN A 83 14.11 -0.03 -2.61
C ASN A 83 13.65 -1.27 -1.84
N ASP A 84 13.62 -2.44 -2.49
CA ASP A 84 13.16 -3.70 -1.91
C ASP A 84 11.74 -3.57 -1.32
N CYS A 85 10.83 -3.04 -2.14
CA CYS A 85 9.43 -2.78 -1.75
C CYS A 85 8.47 -3.57 -2.65
N SER A 86 7.63 -4.38 -2.04
CA SER A 86 6.60 -5.18 -2.72
C SER A 86 5.23 -4.49 -2.79
N LEU A 87 5.09 -3.34 -2.11
CA LEU A 87 3.91 -2.50 -2.14
C LEU A 87 4.30 -1.05 -2.47
N MET A 88 3.41 -0.34 -3.14
CA MET A 88 3.60 1.08 -3.43
C MET A 88 2.29 1.86 -3.36
N VAL A 89 2.40 3.10 -2.89
CA VAL A 89 1.35 4.10 -2.88
C VAL A 89 1.80 5.26 -3.76
N PHE A 90 1.07 5.52 -4.83
CA PHE A 90 1.36 6.59 -5.77
C PHE A 90 0.25 7.64 -5.75
N GLY A 91 0.55 8.84 -5.26
CA GLY A 91 -0.40 9.94 -5.21
C GLY A 91 -0.38 10.80 -6.48
N SER A 92 -1.53 11.06 -7.07
CA SER A 92 -1.68 11.92 -8.25
C SER A 92 -2.97 12.76 -8.20
N HIS A 93 -3.03 13.79 -9.03
CA HIS A 93 -4.23 14.60 -9.21
C HIS A 93 -4.29 15.14 -10.65
N SER A 94 -5.44 14.99 -11.30
CA SER A 94 -5.75 15.62 -12.59
C SER A 94 -7.24 15.99 -12.65
N LYS A 95 -7.66 16.78 -13.65
CA LYS A 95 -9.09 17.09 -13.84
C LYS A 95 -9.93 15.84 -14.14
N LYS A 96 -9.37 14.87 -14.88
CA LYS A 96 -10.05 13.62 -15.25
C LYS A 96 -10.10 12.61 -14.09
N ARG A 97 -9.04 12.58 -13.28
CA ARG A 97 -8.87 11.72 -12.11
C ARG A 97 -8.46 12.61 -10.92
N PRO A 98 -9.42 13.31 -10.30
CA PRO A 98 -9.12 14.16 -9.16
C PRO A 98 -8.73 13.28 -7.97
N HIS A 99 -7.84 13.81 -7.13
CA HIS A 99 -7.49 13.26 -5.81
C HIS A 99 -7.32 11.73 -5.80
N THR A 100 -6.33 11.20 -6.52
CA THR A 100 -6.19 9.76 -6.75
C THR A 100 -5.00 9.18 -6.00
N ILE A 101 -5.22 8.05 -5.33
CA ILE A 101 -4.16 7.16 -4.82
C ILE A 101 -4.19 5.89 -5.67
N THR A 102 -3.06 5.58 -6.29
CA THR A 102 -2.86 4.28 -6.93
C THR A 102 -2.10 3.38 -5.97
N LEU A 103 -2.72 2.28 -5.55
CA LEU A 103 -2.06 1.20 -4.84
C LEU A 103 -1.49 0.21 -5.86
N CYS A 104 -0.26 -0.23 -5.67
CA CYS A 104 0.40 -1.19 -6.55
C CYS A 104 1.06 -2.29 -5.73
N ARG A 105 0.87 -3.54 -6.14
CA ARG A 105 1.54 -4.71 -5.56
C ARG A 105 2.43 -5.35 -6.62
N PHE A 106 3.61 -5.79 -6.19
CA PHE A 106 4.62 -6.39 -7.06
C PHE A 106 4.86 -7.85 -6.70
N PHE A 107 5.17 -8.65 -7.70
CA PHE A 107 5.69 -10.01 -7.57
C PHE A 107 7.00 -10.09 -8.35
N ASP A 108 8.10 -10.49 -7.70
CA ASP A 108 9.46 -10.43 -8.26
C ASP A 108 9.80 -9.07 -8.90
N PHE A 109 9.40 -7.99 -8.20
CA PHE A 109 9.53 -6.60 -8.64
C PHE A 109 8.82 -6.25 -9.96
N LYS A 110 7.99 -7.14 -10.49
CA LYS A 110 7.07 -6.89 -11.61
C LYS A 110 5.68 -6.55 -11.09
N VAL A 111 4.98 -5.66 -11.79
CA VAL A 111 3.62 -5.28 -11.38
C VAL A 111 2.72 -6.51 -11.44
N LEU A 112 2.11 -6.84 -10.30
CA LEU A 112 1.09 -7.89 -10.21
C LEU A 112 -0.30 -7.29 -10.46
N GLU A 113 -0.60 -6.19 -9.78
CA GLU A 113 -1.87 -5.49 -9.90
C GLU A 113 -1.75 -4.02 -9.47
N MET A 114 -2.67 -3.19 -9.95
CA MET A 114 -2.83 -1.79 -9.58
C MET A 114 -4.30 -1.47 -9.33
N LEU A 115 -4.57 -0.63 -8.33
CA LEU A 115 -5.91 -0.17 -7.96
C LEU A 115 -5.89 1.35 -7.78
N GLU A 116 -6.67 2.07 -8.58
CA GLU A 116 -6.91 3.51 -8.37
C GLU A 116 -8.07 3.70 -7.39
N LEU A 117 -7.85 4.50 -6.36
CA LEU A 117 -8.85 4.94 -5.39
C LEU A 117 -8.93 6.47 -5.43
N HIS A 118 -10.13 6.99 -5.67
CA HIS A 118 -10.39 8.43 -5.64
C HIS A 118 -10.84 8.83 -4.24
N VAL A 119 -10.15 9.80 -3.65
CA VAL A 119 -10.48 10.34 -2.34
C VAL A 119 -11.62 11.34 -2.50
N ASP A 120 -12.74 11.04 -1.85
CA ASP A 120 -13.83 12.00 -1.68
C ASP A 120 -13.41 13.09 -0.70
N VAL A 121 -13.42 14.34 -1.19
CA VAL A 121 -12.94 15.51 -0.46
C VAL A 121 -13.88 15.96 0.64
N ASP A 122 -15.18 15.68 0.51
CA ASP A 122 -16.21 16.14 1.45
C ASP A 122 -16.17 15.32 2.74
N THR A 123 -15.85 14.03 2.61
CA THR A 123 -15.78 13.06 3.70
C THR A 123 -14.37 12.83 4.23
N PHE A 124 -13.32 13.23 3.50
CA PHE A 124 -11.93 13.05 3.94
C PHE A 124 -11.63 13.78 5.26
N ARG A 125 -11.02 13.06 6.22
CA ARG A 125 -10.54 13.60 7.49
C ARG A 125 -9.15 13.04 7.79
N THR A 126 -8.26 13.89 8.31
CA THR A 126 -6.92 13.46 8.73
C THR A 126 -6.95 12.91 10.15
N ILE A 127 -5.99 12.04 10.48
CA ILE A 127 -5.83 11.46 11.81
C ILE A 127 -5.74 12.56 12.88
N SER A 128 -5.09 13.68 12.57
CA SER A 128 -4.90 14.83 13.47
C SER A 128 -6.20 15.56 13.85
N GLN A 129 -7.26 15.47 13.03
CA GLN A 129 -8.53 16.15 13.30
C GLN A 129 -9.33 15.49 14.42
N PHE A 130 -9.09 14.20 14.67
CA PHE A 130 -9.77 13.46 15.72
C PHE A 130 -9.12 13.74 17.09
N LYS A 131 -9.92 14.20 18.06
CA LYS A 131 -9.49 14.36 19.46
C LYS A 131 -9.51 13.00 20.17
N SER A 132 -8.58 12.13 19.80
CA SER A 132 -8.47 10.77 20.32
C SER A 132 -7.00 10.39 20.54
N ALA A 133 -6.77 9.42 21.43
CA ALA A 133 -5.46 8.79 21.55
C ALA A 133 -5.04 8.19 20.20
N LYS A 134 -3.77 8.34 19.84
CA LYS A 134 -3.22 7.81 18.59
C LYS A 134 -2.55 6.47 18.85
N ALA A 135 -2.74 5.53 17.92
CA ALA A 135 -2.09 4.23 18.00
C ALA A 135 -0.57 4.38 18.04
N ARG A 136 0.10 3.53 18.83
CA ARG A 136 1.57 3.47 18.83
C ARG A 136 2.07 2.97 17.47
N VAL A 137 3.25 3.45 17.09
CA VAL A 137 3.89 3.06 15.82
C VAL A 137 4.24 1.56 15.85
N GLY A 138 4.00 0.87 14.73
CA GLY A 138 4.36 -0.55 14.57
C GLY A 138 3.35 -1.55 15.11
N LEU A 139 2.22 -1.11 15.65
CA LEU A 139 1.17 -2.02 16.11
C LEU A 139 0.38 -2.61 14.93
N LYS A 140 0.08 -3.91 15.03
CA LYS A 140 -0.74 -4.65 14.08
C LYS A 140 -2.22 -4.21 14.21
N PRO A 141 -2.84 -3.70 13.13
CA PRO A 141 -4.26 -3.35 13.18
C PRO A 141 -5.14 -4.60 13.19
N LEU A 142 -6.33 -4.48 13.78
CA LEU A 142 -7.46 -5.32 13.38
C LEU A 142 -7.93 -4.85 11.99
N VAL A 143 -8.27 -5.78 11.09
CA VAL A 143 -8.78 -5.45 9.76
C VAL A 143 -10.15 -6.07 9.58
N SER A 144 -11.12 -5.25 9.18
CA SER A 144 -12.53 -5.64 8.99
C SER A 144 -13.01 -5.19 7.63
N PHE A 145 -13.77 -6.05 6.95
CA PHE A 145 -14.44 -5.75 5.69
C PHE A 145 -15.95 -5.92 5.85
N SER A 146 -16.73 -4.98 5.32
CA SER A 146 -18.19 -5.02 5.30
C SER A 146 -18.73 -4.82 3.88
N GLY A 147 -19.70 -5.65 3.50
CA GLY A 147 -20.35 -5.64 2.20
C GLY A 147 -20.03 -6.89 1.38
N THR A 148 -21.06 -7.47 0.77
CA THR A 148 -21.02 -8.78 0.09
C THR A 148 -20.14 -8.79 -1.16
N ALA A 149 -19.90 -7.64 -1.79
CA ALA A 149 -19.06 -7.54 -2.99
C ALA A 149 -17.61 -8.02 -2.74
N PHE A 150 -17.11 -7.89 -1.51
CA PHE A 150 -15.79 -8.37 -1.10
C PHE A 150 -15.69 -9.90 -1.05
N ASP A 151 -16.81 -10.61 -0.94
CA ASP A 151 -16.92 -12.06 -0.78
C ASP A 151 -17.62 -12.72 -1.98
N SER A 152 -17.63 -12.04 -3.13
CA SER A 152 -18.13 -12.59 -4.39
C SER A 152 -17.45 -13.93 -4.70
N PRO A 153 -18.20 -14.99 -5.06
CA PRO A 153 -17.62 -16.26 -5.46
C PRO A 153 -16.85 -16.17 -6.79
N VAL A 154 -17.12 -15.12 -7.58
CA VAL A 154 -16.41 -14.82 -8.82
C VAL A 154 -15.44 -13.66 -8.58
N ALA A 155 -14.19 -13.84 -9.01
CA ALA A 155 -13.17 -12.81 -8.90
C ALA A 155 -13.58 -11.53 -9.65
N ASN A 156 -13.56 -10.40 -8.94
CA ASN A 156 -13.87 -9.08 -9.45
C ASN A 156 -12.96 -8.02 -8.79
N THR A 157 -13.18 -6.74 -9.10
CA THR A 157 -12.38 -5.63 -8.54
C THR A 157 -12.45 -5.54 -7.02
N TYR A 158 -13.58 -5.88 -6.39
CA TYR A 158 -13.74 -5.87 -4.94
C TYR A 158 -13.00 -7.03 -4.26
N THR A 159 -13.07 -8.25 -4.78
CA THR A 159 -12.29 -9.38 -4.25
C THR A 159 -10.79 -9.12 -4.39
N MET A 160 -10.37 -8.49 -5.49
CA MET A 160 -9.00 -8.04 -5.71
C MET A 160 -8.60 -6.95 -4.69
N ALA A 161 -9.46 -5.93 -4.52
CA ALA A 161 -9.23 -4.87 -3.54
C ALA A 161 -9.15 -5.41 -2.11
N LYS A 162 -9.99 -6.38 -1.72
CA LYS A 162 -9.91 -7.07 -0.43
C LYS A 162 -8.54 -7.71 -0.23
N SER A 163 -8.08 -8.47 -1.23
CA SER A 163 -6.75 -9.12 -1.21
C SER A 163 -5.63 -8.10 -1.06
N LEU A 164 -5.64 -7.03 -1.88
CA LEU A 164 -4.63 -5.98 -1.87
C LEU A 164 -4.62 -5.21 -0.54
N LEU A 165 -5.78 -4.78 -0.04
CA LEU A 165 -5.90 -3.98 1.18
C LEU A 165 -5.58 -4.81 2.43
N LEU A 166 -5.95 -6.09 2.46
CA LEU A 166 -5.56 -7.00 3.54
C LEU A 166 -4.02 -7.13 3.59
N ASP A 167 -3.38 -7.36 2.46
CA ASP A 167 -1.92 -7.46 2.35
C ASP A 167 -1.22 -6.13 2.70
N PHE A 168 -1.86 -5.00 2.37
CA PHE A 168 -1.40 -3.67 2.72
C PHE A 168 -1.42 -3.42 4.23
N PHE A 169 -2.50 -3.79 4.94
CA PHE A 169 -2.66 -3.47 6.36
C PHE A 169 -2.23 -4.59 7.33
N LYS A 170 -2.09 -5.85 6.89
CA LYS A 170 -1.86 -6.98 7.81
C LYS A 170 -0.61 -6.86 8.70
N GLY A 171 0.43 -6.15 8.26
CA GLY A 171 1.69 -6.04 9.01
C GLY A 171 2.48 -7.36 9.08
N GLU A 172 3.16 -7.60 10.20
CA GLU A 172 3.96 -8.81 10.45
C GLU A 172 3.09 -10.06 10.68
N ASP A 173 3.53 -11.20 10.15
CA ASP A 173 2.93 -12.50 10.42
C ASP A 173 3.40 -12.98 11.82
N THR A 174 2.46 -13.28 12.70
CA THR A 174 2.72 -13.71 14.08
C THR A 174 1.72 -14.76 14.53
N ASN A 175 2.17 -15.70 15.36
CA ASN A 175 1.31 -16.74 15.96
C ASN A 175 0.68 -16.28 17.28
N ASN A 176 1.24 -15.26 17.92
CA ASN A 176 0.78 -14.73 19.20
C ASN A 176 0.55 -13.23 19.09
N VAL A 177 -0.53 -12.76 19.72
CA VAL A 177 -0.90 -11.34 19.74
C VAL A 177 -1.01 -10.89 21.17
N ASP A 178 -0.34 -9.78 21.49
CA ASP A 178 -0.51 -9.08 22.76
C ASP A 178 -1.82 -8.29 22.74
N VAL A 179 -2.66 -8.52 23.76
CA VAL A 179 -3.97 -7.87 23.90
C VAL A 179 -3.82 -6.35 24.05
N GLU A 180 -2.78 -5.88 24.75
CA GLU A 180 -2.50 -4.44 24.89
C GLU A 180 -2.06 -3.78 23.57
N GLY A 181 -1.64 -4.60 22.60
CA GLY A 181 -1.31 -4.18 21.24
C GLY A 181 -2.52 -3.89 20.36
N LEU A 182 -3.71 -4.37 20.73
CA LEU A 182 -4.96 -4.20 19.98
C LEU A 182 -5.56 -2.80 20.17
N GLN A 183 -4.92 -1.78 19.59
CA GLN A 183 -5.27 -0.37 19.83
C GLN A 183 -6.17 0.26 18.77
N TYR A 184 -6.21 -0.30 17.56
CA TYR A 184 -6.97 0.29 16.46
C TYR A 184 -7.41 -0.74 15.42
N MET A 185 -8.43 -0.37 14.66
CA MET A 185 -8.99 -1.16 13.57
C MET A 185 -8.98 -0.34 12.28
N VAL A 186 -8.64 -1.00 11.17
CA VAL A 186 -8.90 -0.53 9.82
C VAL A 186 -10.17 -1.22 9.34
N HIS A 187 -11.21 -0.43 9.10
CA HIS A 187 -12.50 -0.91 8.62
C HIS A 187 -12.71 -0.42 7.19
N ILE A 188 -13.08 -1.34 6.29
CA ILE A 188 -13.30 -1.08 4.87
C ILE A 188 -14.72 -1.55 4.55
N SER A 189 -15.57 -0.62 4.13
CA SER A 189 -16.97 -0.88 3.79
C SER A 189 -17.24 -0.52 2.34
N VAL A 190 -18.10 -1.31 1.70
CA VAL A 190 -18.73 -0.97 0.42
C VAL A 190 -20.24 -0.87 0.64
N ALA A 191 -20.88 0.12 0.03
CA ALA A 191 -22.34 0.19 0.02
C ALA A 191 -22.91 -1.01 -0.74
N GLU A 192 -24.01 -1.57 -0.26
CA GLU A 192 -24.75 -2.57 -1.04
C GLU A 192 -25.37 -1.89 -2.26
N GLU A 193 -25.44 -2.60 -3.38
CA GLU A 193 -26.19 -2.11 -4.53
C GLU A 193 -27.65 -1.95 -4.09
N GLU A 194 -28.12 -0.72 -3.91
CA GLU A 194 -29.55 -0.46 -3.83
C GLU A 194 -30.11 -0.88 -5.20
N ASP A 195 -31.01 -1.87 -5.21
CA ASP A 195 -31.77 -2.26 -6.40
C ASP A 195 -32.23 -0.97 -7.10
N ALA A 196 -31.73 -0.76 -8.31
CA ALA A 196 -31.98 0.45 -9.08
C ALA A 196 -33.46 0.82 -8.98
N GLN A 197 -33.76 1.96 -8.36
CA GLN A 197 -35.12 2.48 -8.40
C GLN A 197 -35.50 2.68 -9.87
N PRO A 198 -36.70 2.22 -10.28
CA PRO A 198 -37.09 2.10 -11.69
C PRO A 198 -37.08 3.42 -12.47
#